data_AF-A0A967H0R4-F1
#
_entry.id   AF-A0A967H0R4-F1
#
_cell.length_a   1.000
_cell.length_b   1.000
_cell.length_c   1.000
_cell.angle_alpha   90.00
_cell.angle_beta   90.00
_cell.angle_gamma   90.00
#
_symmetry.space_group_name_H-M   'P 1'
#
loop_
_entity.id
_entity.type
_entity.pdbx_description
1 polymer ?
#
loop_
_entity_poly.entity_id
_entity_poly.type
_entity_poly.pdbx_seq_one_letter_code
_entity_poly.pdbx_strand_id
1 'polypeptide(L)' 'SLDFLSLVKEIDSEMMTKSSLMLGLGEEFDEILEAMDDLRGRHVDILNLGQYLQP' A
#
# COMPACT_ATOMS: atom_id res chain seq x y z
N SER A 1 -5.69 -8.18 4.91
CA SER A 1 -6.65 -7.56 3.97
C SER A 1 -6.43 -6.07 4.01
N LEU A 2 -6.49 -5.39 2.87
CA LEU A 2 -6.38 -3.93 2.80
C LEU A 2 -7.45 -3.22 3.66
N ASP A 3 -8.60 -3.87 3.87
CA ASP A 3 -9.70 -3.36 4.70
C ASP A 3 -9.33 -3.15 6.17
N PHE A 4 -8.28 -3.82 6.66
CA PHE A 4 -7.76 -3.58 8.01
C PHE A 4 -7.20 -2.16 8.17
N LEU A 5 -6.59 -1.60 7.12
CA LEU A 5 -6.05 -0.24 7.15
C LEU A 5 -7.19 0.79 7.21
N SER A 6 -8.31 0.51 6.55
CA SER A 6 -9.52 1.33 6.66
C SER A 6 -10.13 1.27 8.07
N LEU A 7 -10.20 0.08 8.68
CA LEU A 7 -10.68 -0.07 10.05
C LEU A 7 -9.86 0.73 11.06
N VAL A 8 -8.53 0.80 10.88
CA VAL A 8 -7.65 1.62 11.72
C VAL A 8 -8.07 3.09 11.68
N LYS A 9 -8.40 3.61 10.50
CA LYS A 9 -8.84 5.00 10.33
C LYS A 9 -10.24 5.27 10.90
N GLU A 10 -11.10 4.26 10.96
CA GLU A 10 -12.40 4.36 11.64
C GLU A 10 -12.25 4.45 13.16
N ILE A 11 -11.23 3.79 13.74
CA ILE A 11 -10.95 3.81 15.18
C ILE A 11 -10.22 5.08 15.58
N ASP A 12 -9.22 5.48 14.80
CA ASP A 12 -8.43 6.69 15.00
C ASP A 12 -8.03 7.29 13.65
N SER A 13 -8.70 8.38 13.28
CA SER A 13 -8.45 9.08 12.02
C SER A 13 -7.09 9.78 11.96
N GLU A 14 -6.50 10.12 13.11
CA GLU A 14 -5.19 10.78 13.17
C GLU A 14 -4.03 9.78 13.14
N MET A 15 -4.29 8.49 13.35
CA MET A 15 -3.25 7.46 13.31
C MET A 15 -2.69 7.29 11.90
N MET A 16 -1.39 7.53 11.75
CA MET A 16 -0.68 7.36 10.49
C MET A 16 -0.61 5.88 10.09
N THR A 17 -0.99 5.59 8.85
CA THR A 17 -1.00 4.24 8.26
C THR A 17 0.08 4.13 7.19
N LYS A 18 0.73 2.98 7.13
CA LYS A 18 1.84 2.72 6.22
C LYS A 18 1.67 1.37 5.53
N SER A 19 1.96 1.34 4.24
CA SER A 19 2.08 0.12 3.44
C SER A 19 3.42 0.08 2.69
N SER A 20 3.83 -1.12 2.29
CA SER A 20 5.03 -1.35 1.48
C SER A 20 4.67 -2.25 0.29
N LEU A 21 5.13 -1.89 -0.90
CA LEU A 21 5.03 -2.69 -2.13
C LEU A 21 6.43 -3.12 -2.56
N MET A 22 6.60 -4.41 -2.83
CA MET A 22 7.86 -4.96 -3.35
C MET A 22 7.75 -5.13 -4.87
N LEU A 23 8.66 -4.48 -5.59
CA LEU A 23 8.76 -4.47 -7.04
C LEU A 23 9.83 -5.44 -7.54
N GLY A 24 9.79 -5.86 -8.80
CA GLY A 24 10.74 -6.78 -9.41
C GLY A 24 10.38 -8.25 -9.26
N LEU A 25 9.10 -8.56 -9.10
CA LEU A 25 8.56 -9.92 -9.12
C LEU A 25 7.88 -10.26 -10.46
N GLY A 26 7.89 -9.33 -11.41
CA GLY A 26 7.30 -9.48 -12.74
C GLY A 26 5.98 -8.74 -12.91
N GLU A 27 5.69 -7.78 -12.04
CA GLU A 27 4.53 -6.90 -12.14
C GLU A 27 4.65 -5.91 -13.31
N GLU A 28 3.50 -5.60 -13.93
CA GLU A 28 3.38 -4.56 -14.94
C GLU A 28 3.13 -3.19 -14.30
N PHE A 29 3.47 -2.12 -15.03
CA PHE A 29 3.32 -0.76 -14.51
C PHE A 29 1.87 -0.40 -14.12
N ASP A 30 0.90 -0.89 -14.91
CA ASP A 30 -0.52 -0.64 -14.64
C ASP A 30 -1.01 -1.35 -13.37
N GLU A 31 -0.47 -2.53 -13.04
CA GLU A 31 -0.79 -3.24 -11.80
C GLU A 31 -0.27 -2.48 -10.57
N ILE A 32 0.90 -1.82 -10.71
CA ILE A 32 1.44 -0.95 -9.65
C ILE A 32 0.52 0.25 -9.43
N LEU A 33 0.05 0.89 -10.51
CA LEU A 33 -0.86 2.03 -10.42
C LEU A 33 -2.20 1.64 -9.78
N GLU A 34 -2.78 0.50 -10.17
CA GLU A 34 -4.00 -0.02 -9.56
C GLU A 34 -3.82 -0.26 -8.05
N ALA A 35 -2.69 -0.87 -7.65
CA ALA A 35 -2.38 -1.07 -6.23
C ALA A 35 -2.20 0.26 -5.48
N MET A 36 -1.62 1.28 -6.10
CA MET A 36 -1.46 2.61 -5.51
C MET A 36 -2.81 3.32 -5.33
N ASP A 37 -3.70 3.23 -6.32
CA ASP A 37 -5.07 3.76 -6.23
C ASP A 37 -5.87 3.07 -5.13
N ASP A 38 -5.73 1.75 -5.00
CA ASP A 38 -6.37 0.94 -3.96
C ASP A 38 -5.93 1.34 -2.54
N LEU A 39 -4.65 1.61 -2.37
CA LEU A 39 -4.08 2.08 -1.10
C LEU A 39 -4.54 3.50 -0.79
N ARG A 40 -4.60 4.36 -1.81
CA ARG A 40 -5.08 5.73 -1.64
C ARG A 40 -6.56 5.78 -1.29
N GLY A 41 -7.39 4.96 -1.93
CA GLY A 41 -8.82 4.82 -1.65
C GLY A 41 -9.12 4.36 -0.22
N ARG A 42 -8.13 3.77 0.46
CA ARG A 42 -8.23 3.31 1.85
C ARG A 42 -7.52 4.22 2.86
N HIS A 43 -7.18 5.44 2.46
CA HIS A 43 -6.55 6.44 3.30
C HIS A 43 -5.18 6.02 3.87
N VAL A 44 -4.41 5.25 3.10
CA VAL A 44 -3.01 4.97 3.46
C VAL A 44 -2.18 6.24 3.30
N ASP A 45 -1.45 6.62 4.35
CA ASP A 45 -0.71 7.88 4.38
C ASP A 45 0.70 7.73 3.79
N ILE A 46 1.33 6.58 4.00
CA ILE A 46 2.72 6.33 3.62
C ILE A 46 2.79 5.07 2.77
N LEU A 47 3.40 5.18 1.59
CA LEU A 47 3.73 4.05 0.73
C LEU A 47 5.25 3.94 0.57
N ASN A 48 5.80 2.79 0.91
CA ASN A 48 7.18 2.42 0.60
C ASN A 48 7.22 1.55 -0.65
N LEU A 49 8.02 1.94 -1.65
CA LEU A 49 8.34 1.08 -2.80
C LEU A 49 9.73 0.50 -2.59
N GLY A 50 9.82 -0.83 -2.51
CA GLY A 50 11.07 -1.56 -2.33
C GLY A 50 11.37 -2.42 -3.55
N GLN A 51 12.64 -2.50 -3.96
CA GLN A 51 13.06 -3.46 -4.97
C GLN A 51 13.25 -4.83 -4.31
N TYR A 52 12.60 -5.85 -4.83
CA TYR A 52 12.89 -7.24 -4.51
C TYR A 52 14.26 -7.59 -5.07
N LEU A 53 15.16 -8.00 -4.17
CA LEU A 53 16.48 -8.50 -4.48
C LEU A 53 16.51 -9.96 -4.04
N GLN A 54 16.66 -10.87 -4.99
CA GLN A 54 16.81 -12.28 -4.69
C GLN A 54 18.14 -12.49 -3.93
N PRO A 55 18.13 -13.18 -2.77
CA PRO A 55 19.34 -13.44 -1.99
C PRO A 55 20.33 -14.38 -2.69
#